data_AF-A0A382R8S2-F1
#
_entry.id   AF-A0A382R8S2-F1
#
_cell.length_a   1.000
_cell.length_b   1.000
_cell.length_c   1.000
_cell.angle_alpha   90.00
_cell.angle_beta   90.00
_cell.angle_gamma   90.00
#
_symmetry.space_group_name_H-M   'P 1'
#
loop_
_entity.id
_entity.type
_entity.pdbx_description
1 polymer ?
#
loop_
_entity_poly.entity_id
_entity_poly.type
_entity_poly.pdbx_seq_one_letter_code
_entity_poly.pdbx_strand_id
1 'polypeptide(L)'
;MRICIYLLSVFFVLSSVAFAEEQSKVFDDFAGEMLETIDPNVKVAIQPFNSKKVDLPEKITTGFNNRLVDSLLKKSNFKINIIERAKLEDIWKEAEEFGNADFDKLVKEADAEILIIGDLRLRKGGVEISYRGYDLRQGKRGKIIASTRTQNLDFDLAAETSIPVSDELGEVFLQIMKSGGIIANAKKPEEFYANARMYEQKGDSGNARRSYAKFF
;
A
#
# COMPACT_ATOMS: atom_id res chain seq x y z
N MET A 1 20.25 -16.36 -43.50
CA MET A 1 20.40 -16.55 -42.03
C MET A 1 19.45 -15.60 -41.32
N ARG A 2 18.28 -16.08 -40.88
CA ARG A 2 17.23 -15.30 -40.20
C ARG A 2 16.71 -16.12 -39.02
N ILE A 3 17.50 -16.23 -37.97
CA ILE A 3 17.10 -16.85 -36.69
C ILE A 3 17.91 -16.11 -35.62
N CYS A 4 17.35 -15.06 -35.00
CA CYS A 4 17.85 -14.49 -33.74
C CYS A 4 17.01 -13.32 -33.16
N ILE A 5 15.68 -13.28 -33.35
CA ILE A 5 14.84 -12.19 -32.79
C ILE A 5 13.73 -12.68 -31.83
N TYR A 6 13.54 -13.99 -31.63
CA TYR A 6 12.50 -14.52 -30.72
C TYR A 6 13.00 -14.94 -29.33
N LEU A 7 14.30 -14.86 -29.03
CA LEU A 7 14.85 -15.31 -27.75
C LEU A 7 14.88 -14.22 -26.65
N LEU A 8 14.78 -12.94 -27.02
CA LEU A 8 14.84 -11.83 -26.06
C LEU A 8 13.49 -11.57 -25.37
N SER A 9 12.37 -11.92 -26.01
CA SER A 9 11.02 -11.75 -25.45
C SER A 9 10.62 -12.87 -24.49
N VAL A 10 11.23 -14.06 -24.56
CA VAL A 10 10.94 -15.17 -23.64
C VAL A 10 11.64 -14.98 -22.29
N PHE A 11 12.82 -14.36 -22.26
CA PHE A 11 13.59 -14.16 -21.02
C PHE A 11 12.99 -13.08 -20.11
N PHE A 12 12.35 -12.05 -20.68
CA PHE A 12 11.71 -10.96 -19.92
C PHE A 12 10.38 -11.37 -19.26
N VAL A 13 9.73 -12.43 -19.76
CA VAL A 13 8.47 -12.95 -19.19
C VAL A 13 8.73 -13.88 -18.00
N LEU A 14 9.89 -14.57 -17.96
CA LEU A 14 10.22 -15.49 -16.86
C LEU A 14 10.52 -14.77 -15.54
N SER A 15 11.15 -13.59 -15.58
CA SER A 15 11.49 -12.81 -14.38
C SER A 15 10.27 -12.22 -13.68
N SER A 16 9.28 -11.75 -14.42
CA SER A 16 8.05 -11.15 -13.86
C SER A 16 7.14 -12.19 -13.19
N VAL A 17 7.09 -13.41 -13.73
CA VAL A 17 6.33 -14.53 -13.11
C VAL A 17 6.95 -14.96 -11.79
N ALA A 18 8.28 -15.14 -11.73
CA ALA A 18 8.97 -15.50 -10.50
C ALA A 18 8.80 -14.45 -9.39
N PHE A 19 8.82 -13.17 -9.76
CA PHE A 19 8.60 -12.07 -8.84
C PHE A 19 7.17 -12.02 -8.27
N ALA A 20 6.16 -12.24 -9.12
CA ALA A 20 4.77 -12.31 -8.67
C ALA A 20 4.51 -13.53 -7.76
N GLU A 21 5.16 -14.66 -8.05
CA GLU A 21 5.07 -15.88 -7.23
C GLU A 21 5.72 -15.68 -5.84
N GLU A 22 6.88 -15.02 -5.78
CA GLU A 22 7.57 -14.71 -4.53
C GLU A 22 6.74 -13.77 -3.65
N GLN A 23 6.19 -12.69 -4.22
CA GLN A 23 5.28 -11.81 -3.48
C GLN A 23 4.03 -12.55 -3.00
N SER A 24 3.42 -13.38 -3.86
CA SER A 24 2.24 -14.19 -3.49
C SER A 24 2.51 -15.09 -2.29
N LYS A 25 3.68 -15.74 -2.27
CA LYS A 25 4.11 -16.58 -1.14
C LYS A 25 4.23 -15.79 0.16
N VAL A 26 4.75 -14.57 0.13
CA VAL A 26 4.85 -13.71 1.32
C VAL A 26 3.48 -13.42 1.92
N PHE A 27 2.48 -13.09 1.10
CA PHE A 27 1.12 -12.85 1.61
C PHE A 27 0.43 -14.14 2.08
N ASP A 28 0.72 -15.27 1.44
CA ASP A 28 0.30 -16.57 1.92
C ASP A 28 0.92 -16.87 3.31
N ASP A 29 2.18 -16.55 3.54
CA ASP A 29 2.83 -16.73 4.85
C ASP A 29 2.19 -15.81 5.91
N PHE A 30 1.93 -14.55 5.59
CA PHE A 30 1.21 -13.63 6.48
C PHE A 30 -0.18 -14.13 6.87
N ALA A 31 -0.96 -14.58 5.90
CA ALA A 31 -2.27 -15.15 6.16
C ALA A 31 -2.18 -16.41 7.03
N GLY A 32 -1.15 -17.23 6.84
CA GLY A 32 -0.87 -18.40 7.68
C GLY A 32 -0.64 -17.99 9.14
N GLU A 33 0.32 -17.09 9.38
CA GLU A 33 0.67 -16.61 10.72
C GLU A 33 -0.53 -15.93 11.42
N MET A 34 -1.37 -15.21 10.69
CA MET A 34 -2.60 -14.61 11.22
C MET A 34 -3.63 -15.67 11.64
N LEU A 35 -3.86 -16.68 10.80
CA LEU A 35 -4.86 -17.72 11.02
C LEU A 35 -4.43 -18.77 12.08
N GLU A 36 -3.19 -18.73 12.58
CA GLU A 36 -2.79 -19.52 13.75
C GLU A 36 -3.58 -19.15 15.01
N THR A 37 -4.08 -17.92 15.08
CA THR A 37 -4.73 -17.36 16.27
C THR A 37 -6.09 -16.72 16.00
N ILE A 38 -6.29 -16.16 14.80
CA ILE A 38 -7.57 -15.58 14.39
C ILE A 38 -8.53 -16.71 14.00
N ASP A 39 -9.64 -16.83 14.74
CA ASP A 39 -10.73 -17.73 14.38
C ASP A 39 -11.35 -17.27 13.04
N PRO A 40 -11.40 -18.12 12.00
CA PRO A 40 -12.00 -17.76 10.73
C PRO A 40 -13.47 -17.33 10.83
N ASN A 41 -14.22 -17.74 11.85
CA ASN A 41 -15.65 -17.41 11.91
C ASN A 41 -15.95 -16.01 12.43
N VAL A 42 -14.94 -15.26 12.89
CA VAL A 42 -15.12 -13.91 13.43
C VAL A 42 -15.10 -12.86 12.32
N LYS A 43 -15.76 -11.73 12.57
CA LYS A 43 -15.73 -10.59 11.64
C LYS A 43 -14.40 -9.85 11.72
N VAL A 44 -13.68 -9.81 10.61
CA VAL A 44 -12.34 -9.21 10.51
C VAL A 44 -12.38 -7.96 9.64
N ALA A 45 -11.96 -6.83 10.20
CA ALA A 45 -11.65 -5.63 9.44
C ALA A 45 -10.15 -5.57 9.11
N ILE A 46 -9.81 -5.09 7.93
CA ILE A 46 -8.41 -4.86 7.53
C ILE A 46 -8.28 -3.38 7.20
N GLN A 47 -7.39 -2.69 7.92
CA GLN A 47 -7.13 -1.28 7.70
C GLN A 47 -6.53 -1.04 6.30
N PRO A 48 -7.12 -0.16 5.48
CA PRO A 48 -6.48 0.35 4.27
C PRO A 48 -5.19 1.10 4.62
N PHE A 49 -4.12 0.82 3.88
CA PHE A 49 -2.92 1.67 3.95
C PHE A 49 -3.25 3.08 3.42
N ASN A 50 -2.83 4.09 4.18
CA ASN A 50 -2.93 5.48 3.74
C ASN A 50 -1.71 5.83 2.86
N SER A 51 -1.94 5.86 1.55
CA SER A 51 -0.94 6.14 0.51
C SER A 51 -0.17 7.45 0.73
N LYS A 52 -0.85 8.51 1.22
CA LYS A 52 -0.24 9.81 1.51
C LYS A 52 0.69 9.75 2.72
N LYS A 53 0.35 8.95 3.73
CA LYS A 53 1.14 8.82 4.96
C LYS A 53 2.40 7.97 4.77
N VAL A 54 2.31 6.95 3.90
CA VAL A 54 3.42 6.02 3.65
C VAL A 54 4.24 6.38 2.41
N ASP A 55 3.95 7.52 1.76
CA ASP A 55 4.61 7.98 0.53
C ASP A 55 4.68 6.89 -0.55
N LEU A 56 3.57 6.20 -0.80
CA LEU A 56 3.46 5.14 -1.81
C LEU A 56 2.26 5.36 -2.73
N PRO A 57 2.34 5.01 -4.03
CA PRO A 57 1.19 5.09 -4.92
C PRO A 57 0.02 4.24 -4.42
N GLU A 58 -1.21 4.78 -4.53
CA GLU A 58 -2.44 4.12 -4.08
C GLU A 58 -2.61 2.72 -4.69
N LYS A 59 -2.24 2.55 -5.97
CA LYS A 59 -2.28 1.24 -6.64
C LYS A 59 -1.44 0.18 -5.93
N ILE A 60 -0.28 0.56 -5.38
CA ILE A 60 0.63 -0.34 -4.68
C ILE A 60 0.08 -0.68 -3.30
N THR A 61 -0.32 0.34 -2.54
CA THR A 61 -0.86 0.15 -1.18
C THR A 61 -2.17 -0.65 -1.19
N THR A 62 -3.06 -0.37 -2.14
CA THR A 62 -4.28 -1.16 -2.37
C THR A 62 -3.96 -2.58 -2.81
N GLY A 63 -2.93 -2.76 -3.64
CA GLY A 63 -2.45 -4.08 -4.05
C GLY A 63 -1.97 -4.95 -2.87
N PHE A 64 -1.27 -4.37 -1.89
CA PHE A 64 -0.88 -5.10 -0.67
C PHE A 64 -2.10 -5.54 0.15
N ASN A 65 -3.08 -4.67 0.36
CA ASN A 65 -4.32 -5.03 1.05
C ASN A 65 -5.06 -6.16 0.34
N ASN A 66 -5.21 -6.08 -0.97
CA ASN A 66 -5.91 -7.10 -1.76
C ASN A 66 -5.22 -8.46 -1.66
N ARG A 67 -3.89 -8.50 -1.80
CA ARG A 67 -3.12 -9.74 -1.69
C ARG A 67 -3.27 -10.39 -0.31
N LEU A 68 -3.25 -9.60 0.76
CA LEU A 68 -3.52 -10.13 2.10
C LEU A 68 -4.95 -10.70 2.22
N VAL A 69 -5.97 -9.97 1.72
CA VAL A 69 -7.37 -10.44 1.70
C VAL A 69 -7.48 -11.76 0.95
N ASP A 70 -6.92 -11.83 -0.25
CA ASP A 70 -6.97 -13.01 -1.12
C ASP A 70 -6.30 -14.21 -0.43
N SER A 71 -5.12 -14.02 0.16
CA SER A 71 -4.41 -15.07 0.90
C SER A 71 -5.17 -15.52 2.15
N LEU A 72 -5.80 -14.61 2.91
CA LEU A 72 -6.65 -14.95 4.06
C LEU A 72 -7.88 -15.75 3.65
N LEU A 73 -8.56 -15.34 2.57
CA LEU A 73 -9.70 -16.08 2.01
C LEU A 73 -9.26 -17.47 1.56
N LYS A 74 -8.20 -17.57 0.76
CA LYS A 74 -7.66 -18.84 0.27
C LYS A 74 -7.29 -19.77 1.42
N LYS A 75 -6.50 -19.31 2.40
CA LYS A 75 -5.99 -20.16 3.49
C LYS A 75 -7.03 -20.53 4.54
N SER A 76 -8.04 -19.69 4.73
CA SER A 76 -9.19 -20.05 5.58
C SER A 76 -10.20 -20.95 4.87
N ASN A 77 -9.97 -21.35 3.62
CA ASN A 77 -10.95 -22.02 2.75
C ASN A 77 -12.26 -21.22 2.65
N PHE A 78 -12.13 -19.91 2.44
CA PHE A 78 -13.23 -18.93 2.33
C PHE A 78 -14.15 -18.87 3.55
N LYS A 79 -13.65 -19.29 4.73
CA LYS A 79 -14.39 -19.21 5.99
C LYS A 79 -14.23 -17.87 6.68
N ILE A 80 -13.08 -17.20 6.48
CA ILE A 80 -12.82 -15.90 7.11
C ILE A 80 -13.86 -14.87 6.68
N ASN A 81 -14.50 -14.21 7.64
CA ASN A 81 -15.49 -13.17 7.38
C ASN A 81 -14.82 -11.80 7.33
N ILE A 82 -14.34 -11.39 6.16
CA ILE A 82 -13.70 -10.09 5.96
C ILE A 82 -14.74 -9.03 5.62
N ILE A 83 -14.74 -7.94 6.36
CA ILE A 83 -15.59 -6.78 6.10
C ILE A 83 -15.14 -6.11 4.81
N GLU A 84 -16.10 -5.84 3.92
CA GLU A 84 -15.86 -5.23 2.61
C GLU A 84 -15.15 -3.89 2.71
N ARG A 85 -14.06 -3.75 1.94
CA ARG A 85 -13.21 -2.55 1.94
C ARG A 85 -13.97 -1.27 1.59
N ALA A 86 -14.92 -1.31 0.66
CA ALA A 86 -15.70 -0.14 0.27
C ALA A 86 -16.46 0.47 1.47
N LYS A 87 -17.01 -0.39 2.35
CA LYS A 87 -17.65 0.05 3.59
C LYS A 87 -16.64 0.66 4.56
N LEU A 88 -15.39 0.20 4.54
CA LEU A 88 -14.33 0.77 5.37
C LEU A 88 -13.80 2.08 4.78
N GLU A 89 -13.55 2.20 3.48
CA GLU A 89 -12.98 3.42 2.88
C GLU A 89 -13.77 4.70 3.20
N ASP A 90 -15.11 4.64 3.15
CA ASP A 90 -15.94 5.80 3.47
C ASP A 90 -15.80 6.22 4.93
N ILE A 91 -15.84 5.25 5.85
CA ILE A 91 -15.69 5.48 7.29
C ILE A 91 -14.29 6.03 7.62
N TRP A 92 -13.25 5.54 6.92
CA TRP A 92 -11.87 5.95 7.14
C TRP A 92 -11.54 7.32 6.53
N LYS A 93 -12.12 7.66 5.36
CA LYS A 93 -12.04 9.01 4.77
C LYS A 93 -12.67 10.05 5.69
N GLU A 94 -13.86 9.75 6.22
CA GLU A 94 -14.53 10.62 7.19
C GLU A 94 -13.63 10.85 8.42
N ALA A 95 -13.11 9.78 9.03
CA ALA A 95 -12.24 9.88 10.20
C ALA A 95 -10.96 10.71 9.99
N GLU A 96 -10.38 10.65 8.80
CA GLU A 96 -9.18 11.42 8.43
C GLU A 96 -9.51 12.91 8.21
N GLU A 97 -10.65 13.21 7.58
CA GLU A 97 -11.10 14.58 7.29
C GLU A 97 -11.49 15.37 8.55
N PHE A 98 -12.00 14.70 9.59
CA PHE A 98 -12.41 15.36 10.84
C PHE A 98 -11.31 15.43 11.90
N GLY A 99 -10.10 14.92 11.62
CA GLY A 99 -8.93 15.01 12.51
C GLY A 99 -9.06 14.29 13.86
N ASN A 100 -10.12 13.50 14.03
CA ASN A 100 -10.45 12.79 15.25
C ASN A 100 -10.87 11.37 14.86
N ALA A 101 -9.87 10.56 14.52
CA ALA A 101 -10.07 9.15 14.20
C ALA A 101 -10.42 8.39 15.49
N ASP A 102 -11.68 8.50 15.92
CA ASP A 102 -12.22 7.66 16.99
C ASP A 102 -12.33 6.23 16.45
N PHE A 103 -11.23 5.51 16.59
CA PHE A 103 -11.09 4.07 16.41
C PHE A 103 -12.29 3.29 16.97
N ASP A 104 -12.82 3.74 18.11
CA ASP A 104 -14.00 3.18 18.76
C ASP A 104 -15.30 3.31 17.95
N LYS A 105 -15.43 4.34 17.12
CA LYS A 105 -16.57 4.59 16.24
C LYS A 105 -16.51 3.70 14.99
N LEU A 106 -15.32 3.61 14.39
CA LEU A 106 -15.04 2.78 13.20
C LEU A 106 -15.28 1.29 13.48
N VAL A 107 -14.86 0.83 14.66
CA VAL A 107 -15.00 -0.54 15.13
C VAL A 107 -16.46 -0.90 15.46
N LYS A 108 -17.22 0.07 15.99
CA LYS A 108 -18.62 -0.13 16.38
C LYS A 108 -19.57 -0.15 15.19
N GLU A 109 -19.30 0.64 14.16
CA GLU A 109 -20.13 0.72 12.94
C GLU A 109 -19.92 -0.50 12.03
N ALA A 110 -18.72 -1.07 12.01
CA ALA A 110 -18.39 -2.21 11.15
C ALA A 110 -18.69 -3.59 11.79
N ASP A 111 -19.10 -3.64 13.06
CA ASP A 111 -19.30 -4.87 13.85
C ASP A 111 -18.09 -5.83 13.76
N ALA A 112 -16.88 -5.25 13.71
CA ALA A 112 -15.63 -5.99 13.59
C ALA A 112 -15.24 -6.54 14.96
N GLU A 113 -14.91 -7.83 15.01
CA GLU A 113 -14.39 -8.47 16.22
C GLU A 113 -12.87 -8.41 16.28
N ILE A 114 -12.21 -8.44 15.11
CA ILE A 114 -10.76 -8.34 14.96
C ILE A 114 -10.44 -7.23 13.96
N LEU A 115 -9.41 -6.43 14.25
CA LEU A 115 -8.83 -5.49 13.29
C LEU A 115 -7.40 -5.88 12.97
N ILE A 116 -7.09 -6.01 11.68
CA ILE A 116 -5.74 -6.18 11.17
C ILE A 116 -5.19 -4.82 10.72
N ILE A 117 -4.05 -4.44 11.27
CA ILE A 117 -3.31 -3.22 10.91
C ILE A 117 -1.96 -3.60 10.32
N GLY A 118 -1.66 -3.07 9.14
CA GLY A 118 -0.34 -3.19 8.52
C GLY A 118 0.62 -2.09 8.98
N ASP A 119 1.87 -2.47 9.23
CA ASP A 119 3.02 -1.56 9.34
C ASP A 119 3.79 -1.64 8.03
N LEU A 120 4.01 -0.49 7.40
CA LEU A 120 4.64 -0.39 6.09
C LEU A 120 5.70 0.69 6.11
N ARG A 121 6.92 0.34 5.73
CA ARG A 121 8.07 1.24 5.71
C ARG A 121 8.80 1.15 4.38
N LEU A 122 9.00 2.30 3.76
CA LEU A 122 9.80 2.41 2.54
C LEU A 122 11.27 2.08 2.82
N ARG A 123 11.88 1.33 1.90
CA ARG A 123 13.32 1.07 1.85
C ARG A 123 13.82 1.20 0.42
N LYS A 124 15.14 1.15 0.22
CA LYS A 124 15.72 1.16 -1.13
C LYS A 124 15.26 -0.11 -1.86
N GLY A 125 14.57 0.07 -3.00
CA GLY A 125 14.11 -1.04 -3.86
C GLY A 125 12.85 -1.77 -3.41
N GLY A 126 12.17 -1.34 -2.34
CA GLY A 126 11.01 -2.08 -1.83
C GLY A 126 10.39 -1.51 -0.55
N VAL A 127 9.68 -2.37 0.17
CA VAL A 127 9.08 -2.09 1.49
C VAL A 127 9.42 -3.16 2.50
N GLU A 128 9.53 -2.73 3.75
CA GLU A 128 9.31 -3.60 4.90
C GLU A 128 7.84 -3.58 5.26
N ILE A 129 7.23 -4.77 5.38
CA ILE A 129 5.82 -4.91 5.71
C ILE A 129 5.62 -5.97 6.79
N SER A 130 4.70 -5.69 7.71
CA SER A 130 4.20 -6.64 8.72
C SER A 130 2.77 -6.30 9.08
N TYR A 131 2.07 -7.23 9.73
CA TYR A 131 0.69 -7.04 10.14
C TYR A 131 0.49 -7.43 11.61
N ARG A 132 -0.44 -6.77 12.28
CA ARG A 132 -0.89 -7.08 13.65
C ARG A 132 -2.40 -7.18 13.72
N GLY A 133 -2.90 -8.25 14.34
CA GLY A 133 -4.32 -8.46 14.64
C GLY A 133 -4.65 -8.03 16.07
N TYR A 134 -5.62 -7.13 16.22
CA TYR A 134 -6.09 -6.60 17.49
C TYR A 134 -7.48 -7.15 17.81
N ASP A 135 -7.68 -7.62 19.04
CA ASP A 135 -8.99 -8.02 19.55
C ASP A 135 -9.83 -6.79 19.88
N LEU A 136 -11.02 -6.71 19.31
CA LEU A 136 -11.97 -5.61 19.49
C LEU A 136 -13.16 -6.00 20.37
N ARG A 137 -13.28 -7.28 20.73
CA ARG A 137 -14.35 -7.81 21.57
C ARG A 137 -14.27 -7.20 22.97
N GLN A 138 -15.43 -7.10 23.63
CA GLN A 138 -15.55 -6.48 24.95
C GLN A 138 -14.57 -7.08 25.96
N GLY A 139 -13.88 -6.22 26.72
CA GLY A 139 -12.91 -6.62 27.75
C GLY A 139 -11.50 -6.99 27.24
N LYS A 140 -11.26 -7.02 25.92
CA LYS A 140 -9.94 -7.32 25.32
C LYS A 140 -9.47 -6.26 24.32
N ARG A 141 -10.18 -5.13 24.23
CA ARG A 141 -9.93 -4.03 23.28
C ARG A 141 -8.47 -3.58 23.30
N GLY A 142 -7.84 -3.60 22.12
CA GLY A 142 -6.46 -3.15 21.92
C GLY A 142 -5.38 -4.20 22.21
N LYS A 143 -5.77 -5.42 22.62
CA LYS A 143 -4.81 -6.52 22.79
C LYS A 143 -4.40 -7.09 21.43
N ILE A 144 -3.09 -7.15 21.18
CA ILE A 144 -2.54 -7.87 20.04
C ILE A 144 -2.74 -9.38 20.27
N ILE A 145 -3.42 -10.04 19.34
CA ILE A 145 -3.67 -11.49 19.36
C ILE A 145 -2.93 -12.24 18.26
N ALA A 146 -2.54 -11.54 17.20
CA ALA A 146 -1.82 -12.07 16.06
C ALA A 146 -0.75 -11.07 15.61
N SER A 147 0.40 -11.56 15.16
CA SER A 147 1.43 -10.74 14.55
C SER A 147 2.15 -11.56 13.51
N THR A 148 2.42 -10.95 12.36
CA THR A 148 3.33 -11.55 11.39
C THR A 148 4.76 -11.18 11.70
N ARG A 149 5.70 -11.90 11.09
CA ARG A 149 7.06 -11.41 10.92
C ARG A 149 7.10 -10.20 9.99
N THR A 150 8.16 -9.42 10.10
CA THR A 150 8.50 -8.40 9.10
C THR A 150 9.13 -9.07 7.90
N GLN A 151 8.58 -8.81 6.72
CA GLN A 151 9.14 -9.28 5.45
C GLN A 151 9.56 -8.09 4.59
N ASN A 152 10.56 -8.33 3.77
CA ASN A 152 10.98 -7.41 2.73
C ASN A 152 10.27 -7.80 1.44
N LEU A 153 9.47 -6.90 0.91
CA LEU A 153 8.90 -7.02 -0.41
C LEU A 153 9.65 -6.05 -1.31
N ASP A 154 10.46 -6.61 -2.18
CA ASP A 154 10.91 -5.88 -3.35
C ASP A 154 9.67 -5.68 -4.23
N PHE A 155 9.48 -4.46 -4.74
CA PHE A 155 8.48 -4.19 -5.78
C PHE A 155 9.17 -3.41 -6.88
N ASP A 156 9.03 -3.90 -8.11
CA ASP A 156 9.52 -3.19 -9.27
C ASP A 156 8.48 -2.13 -9.60
N LEU A 157 8.72 -0.93 -9.08
CA LEU A 157 7.87 0.21 -9.32
C LEU A 157 7.60 0.42 -10.83
N ALA A 158 8.53 0.07 -11.71
CA ALA A 158 8.31 0.13 -13.15
C ALA A 158 7.30 -0.91 -13.65
N ALA A 159 7.36 -2.14 -13.13
CA ALA A 159 6.38 -3.19 -13.41
C ALA A 159 4.99 -2.84 -12.82
N GLU A 160 4.93 -2.30 -11.60
CA GLU A 160 3.67 -1.95 -10.94
C GLU A 160 3.00 -0.67 -11.49
N THR A 161 3.80 0.33 -11.91
CA THR A 161 3.29 1.64 -12.40
C THR A 161 3.33 1.79 -13.92
N SER A 162 3.96 0.85 -14.63
CA SER A 162 4.21 0.93 -16.09
C SER A 162 5.06 2.14 -16.49
N ILE A 163 5.85 2.70 -15.57
CA ILE A 163 6.79 3.80 -15.82
C ILE A 163 8.21 3.20 -15.81
N PRO A 164 8.98 3.21 -16.91
CA PRO A 164 10.35 2.71 -16.89
C PRO A 164 11.22 3.55 -15.94
N VAL A 165 11.79 2.91 -14.93
CA VAL A 165 12.65 3.55 -13.92
C VAL A 165 14.06 2.97 -14.05
N SER A 166 15.03 3.77 -14.49
CA SER A 166 16.46 3.44 -14.34
C SER A 166 16.91 3.59 -12.89
N ASP A 167 18.04 3.02 -12.48
CA ASP A 167 18.52 3.12 -11.09
C ASP A 167 18.65 4.56 -10.57
N GLU A 168 19.12 5.50 -11.41
CA GLU A 168 19.15 6.94 -11.10
C GLU A 168 17.75 7.55 -11.02
N LEU A 169 16.84 7.15 -11.92
CA LEU A 169 15.43 7.58 -11.86
C LEU A 169 14.74 7.00 -10.62
N GLY A 170 15.18 5.85 -10.11
CA GLY A 170 14.66 5.22 -8.89
C GLY A 170 15.00 6.04 -7.65
N GLU A 171 16.24 6.55 -7.55
CA GLU A 171 16.62 7.45 -6.45
C GLU A 171 15.92 8.81 -6.54
N VAL A 172 15.80 9.39 -7.75
CA VAL A 172 15.05 10.63 -7.98
C VAL A 172 13.57 10.43 -7.68
N PHE A 173 12.98 9.30 -8.07
CA PHE A 173 11.59 8.98 -7.76
C PHE A 173 11.39 8.75 -6.27
N LEU A 174 12.26 8.02 -5.58
CA LEU A 174 12.21 7.85 -4.13
C LEU A 174 12.34 9.21 -3.41
N GLN A 175 13.13 10.14 -3.95
CA GLN A 175 13.24 11.50 -3.42
C GLN A 175 11.96 12.31 -3.67
N ILE A 176 11.35 12.17 -4.85
CA ILE A 176 10.02 12.73 -5.17
C ILE A 176 8.96 12.15 -4.22
N MET A 177 8.94 10.84 -4.00
CA MET A 177 8.01 10.18 -3.08
C MET A 177 8.20 10.65 -1.64
N LYS A 178 9.44 10.71 -1.13
CA LYS A 178 9.76 11.25 0.21
C LYS A 178 9.39 12.73 0.40
N SER A 179 9.23 13.48 -0.69
CA SER A 179 8.71 14.85 -0.64
C SER A 179 7.19 14.92 -0.87
N GLY A 180 6.53 13.77 -0.89
CA GLY A 180 5.12 13.57 -1.19
C GLY A 180 4.74 13.95 -2.62
N GLY A 181 5.55 13.58 -3.61
CA GLY A 181 5.28 13.86 -5.03
C GLY A 181 5.81 15.19 -5.55
N ILE A 182 6.68 15.89 -4.81
CA ILE A 182 7.28 17.16 -5.25
C ILE A 182 8.63 16.91 -5.95
N ILE A 183 8.78 17.43 -7.16
CA ILE A 183 10.03 17.39 -7.91
C ILE A 183 10.97 18.45 -7.35
N ALA A 184 11.92 18.03 -6.49
CA ALA A 184 12.82 18.92 -5.75
C ALA A 184 13.68 19.83 -6.66
N ASN A 185 14.09 19.33 -7.83
CA ASN A 185 14.92 20.05 -8.79
C ASN A 185 14.18 20.26 -10.13
N ALA A 186 12.93 20.73 -10.07
CA ALA A 186 12.18 21.08 -11.29
C ALA A 186 12.96 22.11 -12.13
N LYS A 187 13.10 21.82 -13.42
CA LYS A 187 13.82 22.65 -14.41
C LYS A 187 12.96 22.94 -15.63
N LYS A 188 11.94 22.12 -15.89
CA LYS A 188 11.04 22.28 -17.04
C LYS A 188 9.70 22.86 -16.61
N PRO A 189 9.00 23.63 -17.48
CA PRO A 189 7.68 24.16 -17.19
C PRO A 189 6.71 23.08 -16.69
N GLU A 190 6.66 21.92 -17.35
CA GLU A 190 5.73 20.84 -17.00
C GLU A 190 5.97 20.29 -15.59
N GLU A 191 7.22 20.28 -15.13
CA GLU A 191 7.60 19.86 -13.77
C GLU A 191 7.15 20.90 -12.73
N PHE A 192 7.25 22.19 -13.04
CA PHE A 192 6.72 23.26 -12.21
C PHE A 192 5.20 23.22 -12.12
N TYR A 193 4.51 22.94 -13.23
CA TYR A 193 3.06 22.77 -13.26
C TYR A 193 2.61 21.55 -12.43
N ALA A 194 3.30 20.41 -12.56
CA ALA A 194 3.04 19.22 -11.75
C ALA A 194 3.21 19.49 -10.25
N ASN A 195 4.31 20.15 -9.86
CA ASN A 195 4.53 20.59 -8.48
C ASN A 195 3.44 21.54 -7.99
N ALA A 196 3.01 22.50 -8.81
CA ALA A 196 1.96 23.44 -8.45
C ALA A 196 0.64 22.74 -8.10
N ARG A 197 0.22 21.78 -8.94
CA ARG A 197 -0.97 20.95 -8.70
C ARG A 197 -0.85 20.11 -7.44
N MET A 198 0.34 19.53 -7.19
CA MET A 198 0.60 18.76 -5.96
C MET A 198 0.55 19.64 -4.71
N TYR A 199 1.08 20.87 -4.76
CA TYR A 199 0.96 21.82 -3.66
C TYR A 199 -0.49 22.26 -3.41
N GLU A 200 -1.30 22.48 -4.46
CA GLU A 200 -2.74 22.77 -4.32
C GLU A 200 -3.50 21.62 -3.64
N GLN A 201 -3.25 20.38 -4.07
CA GLN A 201 -3.85 19.20 -3.46
C GLN A 201 -3.48 19.03 -1.99
N LYS A 202 -2.31 19.54 -1.58
CA LYS A 202 -1.84 19.57 -0.19
C LYS A 202 -2.30 20.80 0.58
N GLY A 203 -3.06 21.71 -0.03
CA GLY A 203 -3.51 22.96 0.60
C GLY A 203 -2.42 24.03 0.73
N ASP A 204 -1.23 23.82 0.17
CA ASP A 204 -0.12 24.77 0.21
C ASP A 204 -0.22 25.77 -0.95
N SER A 205 -1.18 26.68 -0.82
CA SER A 205 -1.44 27.73 -1.82
C SER A 205 -0.24 28.64 -2.09
N GLY A 206 0.67 28.81 -1.12
CA GLY A 206 1.87 29.63 -1.26
C GLY A 206 2.90 29.01 -2.20
N ASN A 207 3.22 27.73 -1.99
CA ASN A 207 4.14 27.01 -2.87
C ASN A 207 3.52 26.68 -4.24
N ALA A 208 2.20 26.49 -4.31
CA ALA A 208 1.48 26.34 -5.57
C ALA A 208 1.66 27.56 -6.48
N ARG A 209 1.40 28.77 -5.96
CA ARG A 209 1.58 30.02 -6.71
C ARG A 209 3.03 30.22 -7.16
N ARG A 210 4.00 29.96 -6.27
CA ARG A 210 5.43 30.05 -6.62
C ARG A 210 5.82 29.09 -7.75
N SER A 211 5.21 27.91 -7.79
CA SER A 211 5.48 26.93 -8.84
C SER A 211 4.81 27.32 -10.15
N TYR A 212 3.56 27.79 -10.16
CA TYR A 212 2.92 28.34 -11.37
C TYR A 212 3.66 29.55 -11.94
N ALA A 213 4.22 30.41 -11.08
CA ALA A 213 5.00 31.57 -11.54
C ALA A 213 6.30 31.19 -12.27
N LYS A 214 6.78 29.95 -12.13
CA LYS A 214 7.93 29.41 -12.87
C LYS A 214 7.53 28.60 -14.11
N PHE A 215 6.23 28.35 -14.29
CA PHE A 215 5.69 27.71 -15.48
C PHE A 215 5.56 28.69 -16.65
N PHE A 216 5.14 29.93 -16.36
CA PHE A 216 5.03 31.04 -17.31
C PHE A 216 6.36 31.78 -17.46
#